data_AF-A0A662UGE2-F1
#
_entry.id   AF-A0A662UGE2-F1
#
_cell.length_a   1.000
_cell.length_b   1.000
_cell.length_c   1.000
_cell.angle_alpha   90.00
_cell.angle_beta   90.00
_cell.angle_gamma   90.00
#
_symmetry.space_group_name_H-M   'P 1'
#
loop_
_entity.id
_entity.type
_entity.pdbx_description
1 polymer ?
#
loop_
_entity_poly.entity_id
_entity_poly.type
_entity_poly.pdbx_seq_one_letter_code
_entity_poly.pdbx_strand_id
1 'polypeptide(L)'
;MRDLNEVIRCLRSRGEVLEIKEPLAPELEPTRYIIESDSKGLTLIFTVKGSTLKCVANVLNSRRRLYELLGVNRDEDAYEKVMRALGSRGRIKEINFNDSYREINVSLKNIPAIRFYREDGGRYITSSMVIAKTPEYESYNASIHRLMVIGDRLLAIRLVPRHLHYIVKENMKVG
;
A
#
# COMPACT_ATOMS: atom_id res chain seq x y z
N MET A 1 16.43 -4.48 5.04
CA MET A 1 15.36 -3.49 5.29
C MET A 1 14.14 -4.25 5.75
N ARG A 2 13.58 -3.92 6.91
CA ARG A 2 12.53 -4.68 7.61
C ARG A 2 11.15 -4.02 7.54
N ASP A 3 11.11 -2.70 7.39
CA ASP A 3 9.87 -1.94 7.32
C ASP A 3 9.98 -0.74 6.35
N LEU A 4 8.84 -0.09 6.08
CA LEU A 4 8.78 1.06 5.19
C LEU A 4 9.65 2.23 5.69
N ASN A 5 9.74 2.49 6.99
CA ASN A 5 10.53 3.60 7.53
C ASN A 5 12.03 3.39 7.31
N GLU A 6 12.54 2.16 7.44
CA GLU A 6 13.91 1.80 7.08
C GLU A 6 14.17 2.06 5.59
N VAL A 7 13.25 1.67 4.71
CA VAL A 7 13.36 1.93 3.26
C VAL A 7 13.43 3.42 2.98
N ILE A 8 12.52 4.22 3.53
CA ILE A 8 12.49 5.67 3.30
C ILE A 8 13.74 6.36 3.84
N ARG A 9 14.27 5.94 4.99
CA ARG A 9 15.53 6.47 5.52
C ARG A 9 16.71 6.19 4.59
N CYS A 10 16.80 4.98 4.04
CA CYS A 10 17.83 4.59 3.09
C CYS A 10 17.76 5.42 1.79
N LEU A 11 16.55 5.61 1.26
CA LEU A 11 16.34 6.44 0.07
C LEU A 11 16.68 7.91 0.33
N ARG A 12 16.32 8.45 1.51
CA ARG A 12 16.70 9.81 1.92
C ARG A 12 18.20 9.99 2.00
N SER A 13 18.95 9.05 2.60
CA SER A 13 20.41 9.17 2.72
C SER A 13 21.14 9.16 1.37
N ARG A 14 20.47 8.70 0.31
CA ARG A 14 20.99 8.67 -1.06
C ARG A 14 20.50 9.84 -1.93
N GLY A 15 19.73 10.77 -1.36
CA GLY A 15 19.12 11.86 -2.14
C GLY A 15 18.04 11.39 -3.11
N GLU A 16 17.49 10.18 -2.93
CA GLU A 16 16.49 9.59 -3.82
C GLU A 16 15.04 9.93 -3.42
N VAL A 17 14.85 10.97 -2.61
CA VAL A 17 13.55 11.38 -2.07
C VAL A 17 13.29 12.84 -2.38
N LEU A 18 12.13 13.11 -2.98
CA LEU A 18 11.55 14.44 -3.12
C LEU A 18 10.46 14.61 -2.05
N GLU A 19 10.59 15.62 -1.20
CA GLU A 19 9.56 15.96 -0.20
C GLU A 19 8.92 17.31 -0.53
N ILE A 20 7.60 17.30 -0.72
CA ILE A 20 6.80 18.51 -0.88
C ILE A 20 6.35 18.99 0.50
N LYS A 21 6.72 20.22 0.86
CA LYS A 21 6.42 20.80 2.18
C LYS A 21 4.97 21.27 2.30
N GLU A 22 4.46 21.89 1.25
CA GLU A 22 3.10 22.43 1.24
C GLU A 22 2.05 21.32 1.01
N PRO A 23 0.94 21.29 1.77
CA PRO A 23 -0.12 20.32 1.55
C PRO A 23 -0.75 20.42 0.16
N LEU A 24 -0.82 19.29 -0.54
CA LEU A 24 -1.39 19.20 -1.89
C LEU A 24 -2.91 19.05 -1.83
N ALA A 25 -3.62 19.65 -2.78
CA ALA A 25 -5.04 19.41 -2.98
C ALA A 25 -5.29 17.93 -3.32
N PRO A 26 -6.35 17.31 -2.77
CA PRO A 26 -6.59 15.86 -2.92
C PRO A 26 -6.95 15.40 -4.35
N GLU A 27 -7.15 16.31 -5.29
CA GLU A 27 -7.63 16.00 -6.63
C GLU A 27 -6.57 16.35 -7.67
N LEU A 28 -6.09 15.33 -8.39
CA LEU A 28 -5.13 15.40 -9.51
C LEU A 28 -3.73 15.93 -9.18
N GLU A 29 -3.60 16.86 -8.23
CA GLU A 29 -2.33 17.53 -7.92
C GLU A 29 -1.25 16.54 -7.44
N PRO A 30 -1.52 15.63 -6.48
CA PRO A 30 -0.59 14.55 -6.13
C PRO A 30 -0.19 13.70 -7.34
N THR A 31 -1.12 13.35 -8.22
CA THR A 31 -0.83 12.54 -9.42
C THR A 31 0.25 13.17 -10.28
N ARG A 32 0.19 14.50 -10.49
CA ARG A 32 1.22 15.23 -11.25
C ARG A 32 2.61 15.03 -10.65
N TYR A 33 2.74 15.25 -9.34
CA TYR A 33 4.02 15.09 -8.64
C TYR A 33 4.48 13.63 -8.58
N ILE A 34 3.56 12.68 -8.46
CA ILE A 34 3.85 11.25 -8.49
C ILE A 34 4.47 10.89 -9.84
N ILE A 35 3.86 11.29 -10.95
CA ILE A 35 4.38 11.02 -12.31
C ILE A 35 5.73 11.72 -12.53
N GLU A 36 5.85 13.00 -12.17
CA GLU A 36 7.08 13.76 -12.35
C GLU A 36 8.25 13.17 -11.55
N SER A 37 8.03 12.84 -10.28
CA SER A 37 9.05 12.23 -9.44
C SER A 37 9.42 10.82 -9.92
N ASP A 38 8.45 10.05 -10.42
CA ASP A 38 8.70 8.71 -10.95
C ASP A 38 9.63 8.76 -12.18
N SER A 39 9.40 9.71 -13.09
CA SER A 39 10.24 9.94 -14.27
C SER A 39 11.70 10.28 -13.91
N LYS A 40 11.92 10.81 -12.71
CA LYS A 40 13.25 11.13 -12.15
C LYS A 40 13.81 9.99 -11.29
N GLY A 41 13.09 8.88 -11.15
CA GLY A 41 13.45 7.77 -10.28
C GLY A 41 13.34 8.08 -8.78
N LEU A 42 12.63 9.14 -8.39
CA LEU A 42 12.56 9.60 -7.00
C LEU A 42 11.32 9.05 -6.28
N THR A 43 11.48 8.75 -4.99
CA THR A 43 10.35 8.53 -4.08
C THR A 43 9.76 9.88 -3.68
N LEU A 44 8.44 10.01 -3.71
CA LEU A 44 7.75 11.23 -3.33
C LEU A 44 7.20 11.12 -1.91
N ILE A 45 7.43 12.14 -1.08
CA ILE A 45 6.77 12.33 0.21
C ILE A 45 5.97 13.63 0.16
N PHE A 46 4.71 13.58 0.60
CA PHE A 46 3.82 14.74 0.60
C PHE A 46 2.70 14.58 1.63
N THR A 47 1.95 15.64 1.87
CA THR A 47 0.69 15.62 2.64
C THR A 47 -0.44 16.09 1.76
N VAL A 48 -1.66 15.66 2.09
CA VAL A 48 -2.88 16.07 1.40
C VAL A 48 -3.67 17.03 2.30
N LYS A 49 -4.22 18.10 1.73
CA LYS A 49 -5.07 19.06 2.44
C LYS A 49 -6.21 18.34 3.17
N GLY A 50 -6.36 18.61 4.47
CA GLY A 50 -7.36 17.98 5.33
C GLY A 50 -6.92 16.68 6.01
N SER A 51 -5.69 16.21 5.77
CA SER A 51 -5.07 15.07 6.44
C SER A 51 -3.79 15.48 7.18
N THR A 52 -3.58 14.90 8.36
CA THR A 52 -2.32 15.00 9.12
C THR A 52 -1.31 13.90 8.77
N LEU A 53 -1.75 12.87 8.03
CA LEU A 53 -0.93 11.74 7.64
C LEU A 53 -0.07 12.09 6.41
N LYS A 54 1.19 11.67 6.45
CA LYS A 54 2.11 11.73 5.30
C LYS A 54 1.81 10.61 4.32
N CYS A 55 1.83 10.94 3.04
CA CYS A 55 1.81 10.00 1.93
C CYS A 55 3.22 9.75 1.44
N VAL A 56 3.44 8.52 0.96
CA VAL A 56 4.65 8.15 0.25
C VAL A 56 4.26 7.43 -1.03
N ALA A 57 4.86 7.83 -2.16
CA ALA A 57 4.66 7.21 -3.46
C ALA A 57 6.01 6.84 -4.10
N ASN A 58 5.97 5.96 -5.10
CA ASN A 58 7.15 5.52 -5.88
C ASN A 58 8.25 4.82 -5.04
N VAL A 59 7.86 4.19 -3.92
CA VAL A 59 8.80 3.45 -3.04
C VAL A 59 9.56 2.37 -3.80
N LEU A 60 8.84 1.63 -4.65
CA LEU A 60 9.38 0.57 -5.49
C LEU A 60 9.03 0.85 -6.95
N ASN A 61 9.87 1.60 -7.64
CA ASN A 61 9.65 2.06 -9.02
C ASN A 61 10.75 1.68 -10.01
N SER A 62 11.69 0.84 -9.60
CA SER A 62 12.77 0.37 -10.49
C SER A 62 13.20 -1.04 -10.12
N ARG A 63 13.73 -1.78 -11.11
CA ARG A 63 14.37 -3.09 -10.89
C ARG A 63 15.52 -3.00 -9.88
N ARG A 64 16.33 -1.94 -9.94
CA ARG A 64 17.40 -1.72 -8.95
C ARG A 64 16.85 -1.73 -7.51
N ARG A 65 15.78 -0.99 -7.23
CA ARG A 65 15.15 -0.98 -5.90
C ARG A 65 14.57 -2.34 -5.52
N LEU A 66 13.97 -3.05 -6.48
CA LEU A 66 13.49 -4.42 -6.26
C LEU A 66 14.63 -5.34 -5.83
N TYR A 67 15.73 -5.31 -6.56
CA TYR A 67 16.91 -6.13 -6.31
C TYR A 67 17.53 -5.83 -4.95
N GLU A 68 17.65 -4.55 -4.58
CA GLU A 68 18.15 -4.15 -3.27
C GLU A 68 17.26 -4.63 -2.12
N LEU A 69 15.93 -4.50 -2.25
CA LEU A 69 14.99 -4.98 -1.23
C LEU A 69 15.02 -6.51 -1.10
N LEU A 70 15.17 -7.20 -2.23
CA LEU A 70 15.29 -8.65 -2.27
C LEU A 70 16.71 -9.13 -1.96
N GLY A 71 17.72 -8.27 -1.89
CA GLY A 71 19.13 -8.66 -1.71
C GLY A 71 19.63 -9.58 -2.84
N VAL A 72 19.32 -9.24 -4.08
CA VAL A 72 19.71 -9.97 -5.30
C VAL A 72 20.28 -8.99 -6.33
N ASN A 73 20.75 -9.46 -7.50
CA ASN A 73 21.38 -8.60 -8.50
C ASN A 73 20.74 -8.65 -9.90
N ARG A 74 19.94 -9.68 -10.21
CA ARG A 74 19.31 -9.87 -11.53
C ARG A 74 17.90 -10.44 -11.41
N ASP A 75 17.16 -10.40 -12.51
CA ASP A 75 15.77 -10.85 -12.57
C ASP A 75 15.66 -12.34 -12.20
N GLU A 76 16.56 -13.20 -12.69
CA GLU A 76 16.55 -14.64 -12.41
C GLU A 76 16.63 -14.92 -10.90
N ASP A 77 17.54 -14.25 -10.21
CA ASP A 77 17.74 -14.37 -8.76
C ASP A 77 16.47 -13.89 -7.99
N ALA A 78 15.83 -12.83 -8.48
CA ALA A 78 14.58 -12.30 -7.91
C ALA A 78 13.44 -13.32 -8.07
N TYR A 79 13.27 -13.88 -9.27
CA TYR A 79 12.28 -14.91 -9.56
C TYR A 79 12.51 -16.16 -8.70
N GLU A 80 13.74 -16.66 -8.64
CA GLU A 80 14.08 -17.83 -7.83
C GLU A 80 13.76 -17.60 -6.34
N LYS A 81 14.10 -16.41 -5.82
CA LYS A 81 13.82 -16.06 -4.42
C LYS A 81 12.33 -16.04 -4.11
N VAL A 82 11.50 -15.51 -5.01
CA VAL A 82 10.04 -15.51 -4.88
C VAL A 82 9.49 -16.92 -4.97
N MET A 83 9.93 -17.73 -5.94
CA MET A 83 9.48 -19.11 -6.11
C MET A 83 9.81 -19.98 -4.90
N ARG A 84 11.02 -19.83 -4.34
CA ARG A 84 11.41 -20.52 -3.11
C ARG A 84 10.54 -20.10 -1.92
N ALA A 85 10.18 -18.82 -1.83
CA ALA A 85 9.30 -18.33 -0.77
C ALA A 85 7.89 -18.93 -0.89
N LEU A 86 7.35 -19.06 -2.10
CA LEU A 86 6.04 -19.69 -2.36
C LEU A 86 5.99 -21.16 -1.94
N GLY A 87 7.11 -21.89 -2.04
CA GLY A 87 7.22 -23.28 -1.60
C GLY A 87 7.44 -23.45 -0.09
N SER A 88 7.61 -22.36 0.66
CA SER A 88 7.95 -22.39 2.09
C SER A 88 6.85 -21.79 2.95
N ARG A 89 6.57 -22.40 4.12
CA ARG A 89 5.74 -21.74 5.14
C ARG A 89 6.62 -20.77 5.93
N GLY A 90 6.32 -19.47 5.81
CA GLY A 90 6.91 -18.46 6.68
C GLY A 90 6.52 -18.70 8.15
N ARG A 91 7.38 -18.30 9.08
CA ARG A 91 7.04 -18.27 10.50
C ARG A 91 6.30 -16.97 10.79
N ILE A 92 5.05 -17.07 11.22
CA ILE A 92 4.27 -15.93 11.71
C ILE A 92 4.43 -15.89 13.22
N LYS A 93 4.66 -14.69 13.77
CA LYS A 93 4.64 -14.44 15.21
C LYS A 93 3.45 -13.54 15.50
N GLU A 94 2.53 -14.00 16.33
CA GLU A 94 1.47 -13.16 16.87
C GLU A 94 2.06 -12.19 17.88
N ILE A 95 1.65 -10.92 17.78
CA ILE A 95 2.06 -9.84 18.66
C ILE A 95 0.81 -9.08 19.12
N ASN A 96 0.89 -8.35 20.22
CA ASN A 96 -0.22 -7.51 20.64
C ASN A 96 -0.38 -6.35 19.64
N PHE A 97 -1.60 -6.15 19.14
CA PHE A 97 -1.89 -5.09 18.16
C PHE A 97 -1.49 -3.70 18.67
N ASN A 98 -1.70 -3.43 19.96
CA ASN A 98 -1.39 -2.15 20.59
C ASN A 98 0.11 -1.86 20.71
N ASP A 99 0.98 -2.86 20.51
CA ASP A 99 2.43 -2.66 20.51
C ASP A 99 2.92 -1.95 19.24
N SER A 100 2.16 -2.05 18.14
CA SER A 100 2.57 -1.55 16.82
C SER A 100 1.58 -0.56 16.20
N TYR A 101 0.33 -0.55 16.66
CA TYR A 101 -0.74 0.27 16.10
C TYR A 101 -1.43 1.08 17.20
N ARG A 102 -1.92 2.26 16.82
CA ARG A 102 -2.73 3.13 17.69
C ARG A 102 -4.10 3.31 17.06
N GLU A 103 -5.14 3.12 17.86
CA GLU A 103 -6.50 3.46 17.45
C GLU A 103 -6.66 4.98 17.38
N ILE A 104 -7.28 5.46 16.30
CA ILE A 104 -7.60 6.87 16.11
C ILE A 104 -9.06 7.00 15.71
N ASN A 105 -9.76 7.95 16.35
CA ASN A 105 -11.14 8.25 15.99
C ASN A 105 -11.15 9.38 14.94
N VAL A 106 -11.13 9.00 13.67
CA VAL A 106 -11.10 9.94 12.53
C VAL A 106 -12.10 9.52 11.46
N SER A 107 -12.64 10.50 10.72
CA SER A 107 -13.40 10.20 9.51
C SER A 107 -12.46 9.71 8.40
N LEU A 108 -12.92 8.76 7.59
CA LEU A 108 -12.22 8.33 6.38
C LEU A 108 -12.00 9.47 5.38
N LYS A 109 -12.77 10.57 5.47
CA LYS A 109 -12.54 11.79 4.68
C LYS A 109 -11.25 12.52 5.09
N ASN A 110 -10.73 12.28 6.30
CA ASN A 110 -9.46 12.83 6.79
C ASN A 110 -8.25 11.95 6.46
N ILE A 111 -8.46 10.75 5.89
CA ILE A 111 -7.39 9.91 5.37
C ILE A 111 -6.95 10.49 4.02
N PRO A 112 -5.64 10.51 3.69
CA PRO A 112 -5.14 11.18 2.50
C PRO A 112 -5.38 10.35 1.22
N ALA A 113 -6.65 10.13 0.89
CA ALA A 113 -7.08 9.50 -0.36
C ALA A 113 -7.07 10.54 -1.50
N ILE A 114 -6.72 10.08 -2.70
CA ILE A 114 -6.47 10.95 -3.86
C ILE A 114 -7.44 10.61 -4.97
N ARG A 115 -7.99 11.62 -5.65
CA ARG A 115 -8.68 11.42 -6.94
C ARG A 115 -7.61 11.50 -8.03
N PHE A 116 -7.18 10.35 -8.54
CA PHE A 116 -5.99 10.27 -9.37
C PHE A 116 -6.24 10.81 -10.77
N TYR A 117 -7.42 10.52 -11.32
CA TYR A 117 -7.85 10.90 -12.66
C TYR A 117 -9.18 11.66 -12.64
N ARG A 118 -9.46 12.43 -13.70
CA ARG A 118 -10.68 13.26 -13.80
C ARG A 118 -11.94 12.40 -13.81
N GLU A 119 -11.85 11.20 -14.35
CA GLU A 119 -12.94 10.25 -14.53
C GLU A 119 -13.09 9.30 -13.34
N ASP A 120 -12.19 9.36 -12.34
CA ASP A 120 -12.35 8.57 -11.11
C ASP A 120 -13.62 9.00 -10.38
N GLY A 121 -14.45 8.02 -10.00
CA GLY A 121 -15.70 8.25 -9.27
C GLY A 121 -15.54 8.79 -7.85
N GLY A 122 -14.30 8.94 -7.36
CA GLY A 122 -14.01 9.43 -6.02
C GLY A 122 -12.52 9.39 -5.68
N ARG A 123 -12.21 9.63 -4.41
CA ARG A 123 -10.84 9.54 -3.88
C ARG A 123 -10.51 8.10 -3.50
N TYR A 124 -9.32 7.63 -3.90
CA TYR A 124 -8.86 6.27 -3.69
C TYR A 124 -7.63 6.20 -2.77
N ILE A 125 -7.55 5.09 -2.03
CA ILE A 125 -6.32 4.55 -1.45
C ILE A 125 -5.94 3.36 -2.33
N THR A 126 -4.74 3.36 -2.91
CA THR A 126 -4.36 2.40 -3.98
C THR A 126 -3.39 1.31 -3.54
N SER A 127 -2.73 1.48 -2.38
CA SER A 127 -1.75 0.54 -1.83
C SER A 127 -2.26 -0.16 -0.57
N SER A 128 -3.57 -0.38 -0.45
CA SER A 128 -4.17 -1.04 0.71
C SER A 128 -4.01 -2.56 0.61
N MET A 129 -3.37 -3.15 1.60
CA MET A 129 -3.32 -4.60 1.78
C MET A 129 -4.53 -5.06 2.60
N VAL A 130 -5.44 -5.78 1.96
CA VAL A 130 -6.61 -6.39 2.59
C VAL A 130 -6.24 -7.81 3.02
N ILE A 131 -6.36 -8.08 4.32
CA ILE A 131 -6.11 -9.40 4.91
C ILE A 131 -7.45 -10.01 5.31
N ALA A 132 -7.72 -11.24 4.87
CA ALA A 132 -8.94 -11.97 5.20
C ALA A 132 -8.62 -13.42 5.57
N LYS A 133 -9.25 -13.94 6.63
CA LYS A 133 -9.17 -15.35 7.03
C LYS A 133 -10.11 -16.18 6.16
N THR A 134 -9.65 -17.35 5.73
CA THR A 134 -10.52 -18.31 5.03
C THR A 134 -11.37 -19.06 6.06
N PRO A 135 -12.70 -19.16 5.91
CA PRO A 135 -13.57 -19.76 6.94
C PRO A 135 -13.20 -21.20 7.32
N GLU A 136 -12.84 -22.01 6.33
CA GLU A 136 -12.63 -23.46 6.49
C GLU A 136 -11.20 -23.82 6.89
N TYR A 137 -10.25 -22.90 6.73
CA TYR A 137 -8.83 -23.19 6.89
C TYR A 137 -8.17 -22.15 7.80
N GLU A 138 -7.23 -22.57 8.63
CA GLU A 138 -6.31 -21.67 9.37
C GLU A 138 -5.29 -21.02 8.40
N SER A 139 -5.80 -20.26 7.44
CA SER A 139 -5.05 -19.57 6.40
C SER A 139 -5.62 -18.17 6.17
N TYR A 140 -4.74 -17.27 5.74
CA TYR A 140 -5.07 -15.89 5.46
C TYR A 140 -4.69 -15.56 4.02
N ASN A 141 -5.53 -14.81 3.35
CA ASN A 141 -5.20 -14.16 2.08
C ASN A 141 -4.81 -12.71 2.36
N ALA A 142 -3.69 -12.26 1.82
CA ALA A 142 -3.30 -10.86 1.75
C ALA A 142 -3.27 -10.41 0.29
N SER A 143 -4.05 -9.38 -0.06
CA SER A 143 -4.11 -8.87 -1.43
C SER A 143 -4.20 -7.35 -1.48
N ILE A 144 -3.62 -6.75 -2.53
CA ILE A 144 -3.69 -5.30 -2.74
C ILE A 144 -4.99 -4.95 -3.46
N HIS A 145 -5.75 -4.01 -2.91
CA HIS A 145 -6.97 -3.49 -3.51
C HIS A 145 -7.00 -1.96 -3.44
N ARG A 146 -7.55 -1.34 -4.49
CA ARG A 146 -7.93 0.08 -4.41
C ARG A 146 -9.24 0.21 -3.65
N LEU A 147 -9.28 1.15 -2.71
CA LEU A 147 -10.44 1.42 -1.85
C LEU A 147 -10.92 2.86 -2.10
N MET A 148 -12.16 3.03 -2.55
CA MET A 148 -12.76 4.34 -2.78
C MET A 148 -13.42 4.84 -1.50
N VAL A 149 -13.13 6.08 -1.09
CA VAL A 149 -13.81 6.72 0.04
C VAL A 149 -15.20 7.18 -0.40
N ILE A 150 -16.25 6.63 0.22
CA ILE A 150 -17.67 6.95 -0.12
C ILE A 150 -18.46 7.53 1.06
N GLY A 151 -17.84 7.65 2.24
CA GLY A 151 -18.45 8.23 3.44
C GLY A 151 -17.45 8.34 4.58
N ASP A 152 -17.92 8.77 5.75
CA ASP A 152 -17.05 8.98 6.93
C ASP A 152 -16.52 7.66 7.52
N ARG A 153 -17.23 6.55 7.28
CA ARG A 153 -16.89 5.20 7.77
C ARG A 153 -17.06 4.10 6.71
N LEU A 154 -17.19 4.47 5.43
CA LEU A 154 -17.48 3.55 4.33
C LEU A 154 -16.45 3.66 3.19
N LEU A 155 -16.02 2.49 2.72
CA LEU A 155 -15.16 2.32 1.55
C LEU A 155 -15.86 1.42 0.52
N ALA A 156 -15.72 1.72 -0.76
CA ALA A 156 -16.08 0.80 -1.83
C ALA A 156 -14.84 0.03 -2.30
N ILE A 157 -14.98 -1.28 -2.43
CA ILE A 157 -13.94 -2.20 -2.92
C ILE A 157 -14.47 -2.96 -4.13
N ARG A 158 -13.67 -3.04 -5.20
CA ARG A 158 -13.96 -3.93 -6.33
C ARG A 158 -13.34 -5.28 -6.08
N LEU A 159 -14.19 -6.31 -6.02
CA LEU A 159 -13.76 -7.70 -5.92
C LEU A 159 -13.90 -8.37 -7.29
N VAL A 160 -12.79 -8.87 -7.82
CA VAL A 160 -12.76 -9.71 -9.02
C VAL A 160 -12.71 -11.19 -8.62
N PRO A 161 -13.13 -12.15 -9.47
CA PRO A 161 -13.15 -13.59 -9.17
C PRO A 161 -11.75 -14.19 -8.88
N ARG A 162 -11.24 -13.95 -7.67
CA ARG A 162 -9.95 -14.39 -7.10
C ARG A 162 -10.15 -14.79 -5.63
N HIS A 163 -9.07 -15.03 -4.89
CA HIS A 163 -9.12 -15.54 -3.51
C HIS A 163 -9.98 -14.70 -2.57
N LEU A 164 -9.79 -13.36 -2.52
CA LEU A 164 -10.58 -12.51 -1.63
C LEU A 164 -12.09 -12.56 -1.96
N HIS A 165 -12.45 -12.61 -3.25
CA HIS A 165 -13.85 -12.75 -3.66
C HIS A 165 -14.45 -14.11 -3.24
N TYR A 166 -13.70 -15.20 -3.37
CA TYR A 166 -14.11 -16.50 -2.85
C TYR A 166 -14.33 -16.44 -1.33
N ILE A 167 -13.35 -15.93 -0.58
CA ILE A 167 -13.42 -15.81 0.89
C ILE A 167 -14.66 -15.01 1.31
N VAL A 168 -14.94 -13.87 0.66
CA VAL A 168 -16.12 -13.05 0.96
C VAL A 168 -17.42 -13.83 0.70
N LYS A 169 -17.51 -14.56 -0.42
CA LYS A 169 -18.69 -15.38 -0.73
C LYS A 169 -18.93 -16.49 0.29
N GLU A 170 -17.88 -17.16 0.76
CA GLU A 170 -18.01 -18.21 1.77
C GLU A 170 -18.41 -17.63 3.14
N ASN A 171 -17.80 -16.51 3.55
CA ASN A 171 -18.20 -15.83 4.79
C ASN A 171 -19.68 -15.38 4.75
N MET A 172 -20.17 -14.87 3.61
CA MET A 172 -21.58 -14.46 3.48
C MET A 172 -22.59 -15.61 3.67
N LYS A 173 -22.19 -16.87 3.51
CA LYS A 173 -23.07 -18.02 3.73
C LYS A 173 -23.28 -18.34 5.21
N VAL A 174 -22.32 -17.98 6.06
CA VAL A 174 -22.32 -18.35 7.50
C VAL A 174 -22.81 -17.25 8.43
N GLY A 175 -23.06 -16.03 7.90
CA GLY A 175 -23.52 -14.87 8.66
C GLY A 175 -22.38 -14.05 9.26
#